data_AF-A0A6F9AYH0-F1
#
_entry.id   AF-A0A6F9AYH0-F1
#
_cell.length_a   1.000
_cell.length_b   1.000
_cell.length_c   1.000
_cell.angle_alpha   90.00
_cell.angle_beta   90.00
_cell.angle_gamma   90.00
#
_symmetry.space_group_name_H-M   'P 1'
#
loop_
_entity.id
_entity.type
_entity.pdbx_description
1 polymer ?
#
loop_
_entity_poly.entity_id
_entity_poly.type
_entity_poly.pdbx_seq_one_letter_code
_entity_poly.pdbx_strand_id
1 'polypeptide(L)'
;MTRNGTFCFCADGFEVGEDGTSCRDHDECAVYGACSQTCLNTYGSYRCSCTEGYILHNDRTSCTAKQDPGDSPPALLIGRSDHIATTRLNGSNLQTLRLLDKHGSLSLDYYYQEEEVCWLISSDSTGRLRCAKMKNMNGFTMEKDIKTVQSLQNVEHMTIDWLTGNFYFVDRVSDRIFVCNRVGDTCVTIIDLDLTNPKGIAVDPLM
;
A
#
# COMPACT_ATOMS: atom_id res chain seq x y z
N MET A 1 16.57 47.13 -1.54
CA MET A 1 15.95 48.17 -2.37
C MET A 1 14.95 47.50 -3.31
N THR A 2 13.65 47.75 -3.12
CA THR A 2 12.66 47.63 -4.20
C THR A 2 11.87 48.92 -4.26
N ARG A 3 11.77 49.46 -5.48
CA ARG A 3 11.16 50.73 -5.83
C ARG A 3 9.70 50.46 -6.22
N ASN A 4 8.88 49.94 -5.29
CA ASN A 4 7.40 49.85 -5.39
C ASN A 4 6.68 49.24 -4.15
N GLY A 5 7.03 49.65 -2.93
CA GLY A 5 6.25 49.32 -1.72
C GLY A 5 7.09 48.81 -0.54
N THR A 6 6.57 49.00 0.67
CA THR A 6 7.13 48.46 1.93
C THR A 6 6.65 47.02 2.10
N PHE A 7 7.56 46.08 2.34
CA PHE A 7 7.25 44.69 2.64
C PHE A 7 7.61 44.37 4.09
N CYS A 8 6.69 43.73 4.82
CA CYS A 8 6.94 43.20 6.15
C CYS A 8 7.47 41.77 6.05
N PHE A 9 8.39 41.41 6.95
CA PHE A 9 8.94 40.06 7.07
C PHE A 9 8.85 39.61 8.52
N CYS A 10 8.64 38.32 8.74
CA CYS A 10 8.59 37.71 10.05
C CYS A 10 9.83 36.86 10.31
N ALA A 11 10.04 36.47 11.57
CA ALA A 11 11.09 35.53 11.93
C ALA A 11 10.78 34.13 11.37
N ASP A 12 11.79 33.24 11.33
CA ASP A 12 11.60 31.84 10.94
C ASP A 12 10.52 31.18 11.81
N GLY A 13 9.65 30.38 11.19
CA GLY A 13 8.48 29.77 11.85
C GLY A 13 7.25 30.69 11.94
N PHE A 14 7.29 31.88 11.34
CA PHE A 14 6.17 32.82 11.32
C PHE A 14 5.88 33.31 9.90
N GLU A 15 4.61 33.61 9.66
CA GLU A 15 4.13 34.19 8.41
C GLU A 15 3.36 35.48 8.65
N VAL A 16 3.34 36.35 7.63
CA VAL A 16 2.66 37.64 7.69
C VAL A 16 1.14 37.39 7.77
N GLY A 17 0.50 37.99 8.76
CA GLY A 17 -0.95 37.94 8.94
C GLY A 17 -1.71 38.66 7.83
N GLU A 18 -3.04 38.48 7.80
CA GLU A 18 -3.90 39.09 6.77
C GLU A 18 -3.89 40.62 6.81
N ASP A 19 -3.55 41.21 7.96
CA ASP A 19 -3.37 42.65 8.15
C ASP A 19 -2.11 43.20 7.46
N GLY A 20 -1.23 42.34 6.96
CA GLY A 20 0.01 42.70 6.28
C GLY A 20 1.12 43.21 7.21
N THR A 21 0.89 43.23 8.53
CA THR A 21 1.81 43.83 9.51
C THR A 21 2.09 42.95 10.73
N SER A 22 1.15 42.08 11.10
CA SER A 22 1.33 41.14 12.21
C SER A 22 2.10 39.89 11.76
N CYS A 23 2.79 39.26 12.71
CA CYS A 23 3.38 37.95 12.51
C CYS A 23 2.56 36.93 13.29
N ARG A 24 2.11 35.89 12.60
CA ARG A 24 1.42 34.74 13.19
C ARG A 24 2.25 33.49 12.99
N ASP A 25 2.05 32.54 13.89
CA ASP A 25 2.67 31.23 13.82
C ASP A 25 2.37 30.56 12.47
N HIS A 26 3.39 30.01 11.82
CA HIS A 26 3.23 29.24 10.60
C HIS A 26 3.05 27.78 10.99
N ASP A 27 1.84 27.24 10.81
CA ASP A 27 1.55 25.85 11.14
C ASP A 27 2.14 24.91 10.10
N GLU A 28 3.34 24.39 10.34
CA GLU A 28 3.99 23.45 9.42
C GLU A 28 3.18 22.15 9.28
N CYS A 29 2.36 21.77 10.27
CA CYS A 29 1.54 20.56 10.23
C CYS A 29 0.34 20.68 9.28
N ALA A 30 -0.05 21.90 8.90
CA ALA A 30 -1.02 22.12 7.83
C ALA A 30 -0.42 21.85 6.43
N VAL A 31 0.90 21.72 6.33
CA VAL A 31 1.62 21.43 5.07
C VAL A 31 1.89 19.93 4.98
N TYR A 32 1.42 19.31 3.90
CA TYR A 32 1.69 17.90 3.64
C TYR A 32 3.19 17.63 3.51
N GLY A 33 3.68 16.63 4.26
CA GLY A 33 5.07 16.19 4.21
C GLY A 33 6.03 16.89 5.18
N ALA A 34 5.54 17.77 6.08
CA ALA A 34 6.38 18.35 7.14
C ALA A 34 6.97 17.27 8.08
N CYS A 35 6.16 16.27 8.43
CA CYS A 35 6.59 15.06 9.12
C CYS A 35 6.17 13.84 8.30
N SER A 36 6.93 12.74 8.39
CA SER A 36 6.53 11.48 7.74
C SER A 36 5.33 10.80 8.39
N GLN A 37 5.08 11.08 9.67
CA GLN A 37 4.01 10.45 10.46
C GLN A 37 3.27 11.50 11.30
N THR A 38 3.54 11.58 12.61
CA THR A 38 2.79 12.50 13.51
C THR A 38 3.49 13.86 13.56
N CYS A 39 2.69 14.93 13.45
CA CYS A 39 3.16 16.31 13.54
C CYS A 39 2.46 17.04 14.68
N LEU A 40 3.24 17.76 15.50
CA LEU A 40 2.75 18.65 16.55
C LEU A 40 3.27 20.07 16.28
N ASN A 41 2.35 20.97 15.92
CA ASN A 41 2.68 22.38 15.76
C ASN A 41 3.01 23.01 17.12
N THR A 42 4.00 23.89 17.15
CA THR A 42 4.44 24.63 18.34
C THR A 42 4.69 26.08 17.97
N TYR A 43 4.67 26.99 18.94
CA TYR A 43 4.90 28.40 18.62
C TYR A 43 6.30 28.64 18.04
N GLY A 44 6.37 29.04 16.77
CA GLY A 44 7.56 29.29 15.97
C GLY A 44 8.27 28.04 15.46
N SER A 45 7.67 26.85 15.53
CA SER A 45 8.29 25.60 15.07
C SER A 45 7.32 24.40 15.11
N TYR A 46 7.80 23.20 14.84
CA TYR A 46 7.03 21.96 14.97
C TYR A 46 7.89 20.82 15.52
N ARG A 47 7.23 19.75 15.94
CA ARG A 47 7.88 18.51 16.36
C ARG A 47 7.24 17.32 15.66
N CYS A 48 8.07 16.48 15.06
CA CYS A 48 7.63 15.20 14.54
C CYS A 48 7.82 14.09 15.58
N SER A 49 6.90 13.12 15.55
CA SER A 49 7.00 11.87 16.31
C SER A 49 6.57 10.69 15.45
N CYS A 50 6.99 9.50 15.86
CA CYS A 50 6.72 8.25 15.15
C CYS A 50 5.75 7.38 15.92
N THR A 51 4.91 6.64 15.21
CA THR A 51 4.02 5.62 15.75
C THR A 51 4.82 4.44 16.30
N GLU A 52 4.16 3.59 17.10
CA GLU A 52 4.77 2.36 17.59
C GLU A 52 5.33 1.52 16.44
N GLY A 53 6.50 0.90 16.66
CA GLY A 53 7.23 0.16 15.63
C GLY A 53 8.16 1.02 14.75
N TYR A 54 8.19 2.36 14.94
CA TYR A 54 9.06 3.27 14.20
C TYR A 54 9.93 4.12 15.12
N ILE A 55 11.07 4.57 14.60
CA ILE A 55 12.06 5.40 15.28
C ILE A 55 12.28 6.67 14.47
N LEU A 56 12.36 7.81 15.17
CA LEU A 56 12.64 9.10 14.56
C LEU A 56 14.09 9.15 14.07
N HIS A 57 14.26 9.48 12.80
CA HIS A 57 15.55 9.60 12.14
C HIS A 57 16.28 10.88 12.58
N ASN A 58 17.57 10.98 12.28
CA ASN A 58 18.43 12.10 12.70
C ASN A 58 18.02 13.46 12.10
N ASP A 59 17.27 13.45 10.99
CA ASP A 59 16.69 14.65 10.37
C ASP A 59 15.48 15.21 11.15
N ARG A 60 15.02 14.51 12.20
CA ARG A 60 13.89 14.88 13.06
C ARG A 60 12.55 15.01 12.36
N THR A 61 12.45 14.52 11.12
CA THR A 61 11.24 14.63 10.28
C THR A 61 10.81 13.29 9.70
N SER A 62 11.77 12.39 9.48
CA SER A 62 11.53 11.05 8.92
C SER A 62 11.44 9.99 10.01
N CYS A 63 10.56 9.00 9.81
CA CYS A 63 10.42 7.82 10.66
C CYS A 63 10.88 6.58 9.90
N THR A 64 11.73 5.77 10.53
CA THR A 64 12.19 4.49 9.99
C THR A 64 11.68 3.35 10.84
N ALA A 65 11.27 2.24 10.22
CA ALA A 65 10.85 1.05 10.95
C ALA A 65 11.96 0.59 11.89
N LYS A 66 11.57 0.24 13.12
CA LYS A 66 12.46 -0.41 14.09
C LYS A 66 12.87 -1.76 13.52
N GLN A 67 14.18 -2.02 13.48
CA GLN A 67 14.70 -3.32 13.07
C GLN A 67 15.08 -4.08 14.33
N ASP A 68 14.30 -5.12 14.65
CA ASP A 68 14.60 -6.04 15.72
C ASP A 68 15.44 -7.23 15.21
N PRO A 69 16.25 -7.87 16.07
CA PRO A 69 17.07 -9.01 15.65
C PRO A 69 16.22 -10.15 15.11
N GLY A 70 16.41 -10.47 13.81
CA GLY A 70 15.65 -11.51 13.11
C GLY A 70 14.70 -10.99 12.04
N ASP A 71 14.46 -9.67 12.00
CA ASP A 71 13.61 -9.08 10.97
C ASP A 71 14.25 -9.19 9.59
N SER A 72 13.40 -9.52 8.60
CA SER A 72 13.78 -9.46 7.19
C SER A 72 13.75 -8.01 6.71
N PRO A 73 14.74 -7.56 5.91
CA PRO A 73 14.71 -6.23 5.34
C PRO A 73 13.50 -6.08 4.39
N PRO A 74 12.94 -4.87 4.27
CA PRO A 74 11.82 -4.63 3.38
C PRO A 74 12.23 -4.81 1.91
N ALA A 75 11.27 -5.28 1.11
CA ALA A 75 11.43 -5.48 -0.32
C ALA A 75 10.13 -5.24 -1.07
N LEU A 76 10.28 -5.07 -2.37
CA LEU A 76 9.18 -4.93 -3.31
C LEU A 76 8.92 -6.29 -3.95
N LEU A 77 7.71 -6.79 -3.79
CA LEU A 77 7.17 -7.91 -4.56
C LEU A 77 6.47 -7.34 -5.79
N ILE A 78 6.91 -7.75 -6.98
CA ILE A 78 6.51 -7.16 -8.25
C ILE A 78 5.82 -8.23 -9.09
N GLY A 79 4.55 -7.97 -9.42
CA GLY A 79 3.79 -8.77 -10.36
C GLY A 79 3.83 -8.17 -11.77
N ARG A 80 4.21 -8.99 -12.76
CA ARG A 80 4.07 -8.67 -14.19
C ARG A 80 3.30 -9.79 -14.88
N SER A 81 2.74 -9.50 -16.06
CA SER A 81 1.94 -10.47 -16.83
C SER A 81 2.68 -11.77 -17.19
N ASP A 82 4.01 -11.78 -17.12
CA ASP A 82 4.87 -12.91 -17.49
C ASP A 82 5.78 -13.41 -16.36
N HIS A 83 5.86 -12.72 -15.22
CA HIS A 83 6.64 -13.18 -14.08
C HIS A 83 6.29 -12.46 -12.78
N ILE A 84 6.65 -13.09 -11.66
CA ILE A 84 6.69 -12.47 -10.33
C ILE A 84 8.14 -12.35 -9.91
N ALA A 85 8.55 -11.18 -9.46
CA ALA A 85 9.90 -10.86 -9.03
C ALA A 85 9.91 -10.18 -7.66
N THR A 86 11.09 -10.16 -7.03
CA THR A 86 11.35 -9.39 -5.82
C THR A 86 12.61 -8.55 -5.98
N THR A 87 12.68 -7.41 -5.30
CA THR A 87 13.89 -6.58 -5.21
C THR A 87 13.91 -5.81 -3.90
N ARG A 88 15.10 -5.47 -3.39
CA ARG A 88 15.23 -4.61 -2.21
C ARG A 88 14.77 -3.18 -2.53
N LEU A 89 14.45 -2.40 -1.51
CA LEU A 89 14.03 -1.00 -1.69
C LEU A 89 15.05 -0.11 -2.41
N ASN A 90 16.34 -0.46 -2.37
CA ASN A 90 17.40 0.24 -3.10
C ASN A 90 17.56 -0.24 -4.57
N GLY A 91 16.69 -1.12 -5.05
CA GLY A 91 16.75 -1.72 -6.39
C GLY A 91 17.80 -2.82 -6.57
N SER A 92 18.56 -3.16 -5.53
CA SER A 92 19.52 -4.27 -5.60
C SER A 92 18.84 -5.62 -5.46
N ASN A 93 19.53 -6.68 -5.92
CA ASN A 93 19.09 -8.07 -5.77
C ASN A 93 17.70 -8.32 -6.43
N LEU A 94 17.54 -7.87 -7.68
CA LEU A 94 16.37 -8.21 -8.48
C LEU A 94 16.38 -9.71 -8.79
N GLN A 95 15.41 -10.45 -8.28
CA GLN A 95 15.27 -11.88 -8.44
C GLN A 95 13.91 -12.23 -9.03
N THR A 96 13.90 -12.94 -10.15
CA THR A 96 12.67 -13.55 -10.68
C THR A 96 12.35 -14.79 -9.86
N LEU A 97 11.18 -14.79 -9.21
CA LEU A 97 10.71 -15.87 -8.35
C LEU A 97 9.94 -16.92 -9.14
N ARG A 98 9.13 -16.47 -10.10
CA ARG A 98 8.28 -17.35 -10.91
C ARG A 98 8.05 -16.76 -12.29
N LEU A 99 8.18 -17.59 -13.32
CA LEU A 99 7.70 -17.28 -14.67
C LEU A 99 6.24 -17.66 -14.78
N LEU A 100 5.47 -16.84 -15.49
CA LEU A 100 4.04 -17.01 -15.72
C LEU A 100 3.76 -17.10 -17.22
N ASP A 101 2.73 -17.85 -17.56
CA ASP A 101 2.23 -17.89 -18.93
C ASP A 101 1.50 -16.57 -19.24
N LYS A 102 1.81 -15.94 -20.39
CA LYS A 102 1.31 -14.61 -20.81
C LYS A 102 -0.18 -14.56 -21.17
N HIS A 103 -1.07 -14.97 -20.27
CA HIS A 103 -2.47 -15.22 -20.59
C HIS A 103 -3.46 -14.45 -19.72
N GLY A 104 -3.15 -13.21 -19.32
CA GLY A 104 -4.12 -12.38 -18.61
C GLY A 104 -3.50 -11.28 -17.77
N SER A 105 -4.37 -10.63 -17.00
CA SER A 105 -4.01 -9.69 -15.95
C SER A 105 -3.54 -10.46 -14.71
N LEU A 106 -2.47 -9.97 -14.10
CA LEU A 106 -1.96 -10.49 -12.83
C LEU A 106 -2.35 -9.53 -11.71
N SER A 107 -2.94 -10.08 -10.66
CA SER A 107 -3.04 -9.42 -9.37
C SER A 107 -2.41 -10.30 -8.30
N LEU A 108 -1.74 -9.70 -7.32
CA LEU A 108 -1.10 -10.43 -6.23
C LEU A 108 -1.22 -9.65 -4.94
N ASP A 109 -1.17 -10.38 -3.83
CA ASP A 109 -1.09 -9.79 -2.49
C ASP A 109 -0.33 -10.74 -1.55
N TYR A 110 0.15 -10.22 -0.43
CA TYR A 110 0.99 -10.94 0.52
C TYR A 110 0.32 -11.05 1.89
N TYR A 111 0.16 -12.28 2.36
CA TYR A 111 -0.36 -12.57 3.68
C TYR A 111 0.78 -12.77 4.68
N TYR A 112 1.10 -11.70 5.41
CA TYR A 112 2.27 -11.63 6.29
C TYR A 112 2.28 -12.68 7.40
N GLN A 113 1.16 -12.88 8.11
CA GLN A 113 1.08 -13.82 9.24
C GLN A 113 1.42 -15.26 8.84
N GLU A 114 1.12 -15.64 7.60
CA GLU A 114 1.38 -16.97 7.07
C GLU A 114 2.65 -17.02 6.20
N GLU A 115 3.32 -15.91 5.94
CA GLU A 115 4.39 -15.84 4.92
C GLU A 115 3.95 -16.44 3.57
N GLU A 116 2.70 -16.17 3.17
CA GLU A 116 2.12 -16.68 1.90
C GLU A 116 1.94 -15.53 0.91
N VAL A 117 2.39 -15.72 -0.32
CA VAL A 117 1.98 -14.88 -1.46
C VAL A 117 0.85 -15.57 -2.18
N CYS A 118 -0.22 -14.82 -2.49
CA CYS A 118 -1.25 -15.28 -3.40
C CYS A 118 -1.27 -14.42 -4.65
N TRP A 119 -1.48 -15.07 -5.80
CA TRP A 119 -1.62 -14.38 -7.07
C TRP A 119 -2.73 -14.99 -7.91
N LEU A 120 -3.44 -14.11 -8.60
CA LEU A 120 -4.52 -14.41 -9.50
C LEU A 120 -4.10 -14.03 -10.91
N ILE A 121 -4.14 -15.00 -11.82
CA ILE A 121 -4.10 -14.72 -13.26
C ILE A 121 -5.52 -14.80 -13.77
N SER A 122 -6.04 -13.68 -14.27
CA SER A 122 -7.39 -13.57 -14.79
C SER A 122 -7.40 -13.11 -16.24
N SER A 123 -8.29 -13.69 -17.01
CA SER A 123 -8.54 -13.43 -18.43
C SER A 123 -10.04 -13.52 -18.71
N ASP A 124 -10.42 -13.22 -19.94
CA ASP A 124 -11.81 -13.29 -20.38
C ASP A 124 -12.42 -14.71 -20.31
N SER A 125 -11.57 -15.75 -20.22
CA SER A 125 -12.01 -17.17 -20.23
C SER A 125 -11.55 -17.99 -19.03
N THR A 126 -10.52 -17.55 -18.30
CA THR A 126 -9.98 -18.30 -17.16
C THR A 126 -9.60 -17.37 -16.02
N GLY A 127 -9.79 -17.82 -14.79
CA GLY A 127 -9.26 -17.20 -13.58
C GLY A 127 -8.62 -18.27 -12.70
N ARG A 128 -7.35 -18.10 -12.34
CA ARG A 128 -6.60 -19.07 -11.52
C ARG A 128 -5.95 -18.36 -10.35
N LEU A 129 -6.49 -18.59 -9.15
CA LEU A 129 -5.91 -18.14 -7.89
C LEU A 129 -4.97 -19.21 -7.35
N ARG A 130 -3.73 -18.81 -7.06
CA ARG A 130 -2.70 -19.64 -6.45
C ARG A 130 -2.14 -18.96 -5.23
N CYS A 131 -1.76 -19.76 -4.25
CA CYS A 131 -1.01 -19.30 -3.10
C CYS A 131 0.22 -20.17 -2.90
N ALA A 132 1.30 -19.58 -2.39
CA ALA A 132 2.53 -20.29 -2.06
C ALA A 132 3.20 -19.68 -0.84
N LYS A 133 3.88 -20.50 -0.06
CA LYS A 133 4.75 -20.05 1.04
C LYS A 133 6.03 -19.44 0.45
N MET A 134 6.39 -18.27 0.95
CA MET A 134 7.56 -17.49 0.54
C MET A 134 8.30 -16.98 1.79
N LYS A 135 9.36 -17.69 2.17
CA LYS A 135 10.19 -17.31 3.33
C LYS A 135 11.41 -16.53 2.89
N ASN A 136 11.80 -15.50 3.65
CA ASN A 136 12.98 -14.68 3.39
C ASN A 136 13.07 -14.18 1.93
N MET A 137 11.90 -13.94 1.34
CA MET A 137 11.75 -13.52 -0.05
C MET A 137 12.36 -14.46 -1.09
N ASN A 138 12.53 -15.74 -0.76
CA ASN A 138 13.22 -16.68 -1.64
C ASN A 138 12.31 -17.82 -2.09
N GLY A 139 12.04 -17.85 -3.40
CA GLY A 139 11.30 -18.90 -4.06
C GLY A 139 9.88 -19.11 -3.53
N PHE A 140 9.13 -19.96 -4.22
CA PHE A 140 7.80 -20.38 -3.81
C PHE A 140 7.82 -21.85 -3.44
N THR A 141 7.17 -22.17 -2.32
CA THR A 141 7.05 -23.54 -1.80
C THR A 141 5.60 -23.82 -1.46
N MET A 142 5.23 -25.10 -1.40
CA MET A 142 3.86 -25.52 -1.00
C MET A 142 2.75 -24.84 -1.83
N GLU A 143 2.91 -24.80 -3.15
CA GLU A 143 1.94 -24.15 -4.02
C GLU A 143 0.60 -24.88 -4.00
N LYS A 144 -0.48 -24.11 -3.90
CA LYS A 144 -1.86 -24.60 -3.90
C LYS A 144 -2.74 -23.72 -4.79
N ASP A 145 -3.60 -24.35 -5.57
CA ASP A 145 -4.69 -23.67 -6.28
C ASP A 145 -5.87 -23.49 -5.30
N ILE A 146 -6.42 -22.28 -5.24
CA ILE A 146 -7.64 -21.99 -4.47
C ILE A 146 -8.82 -21.95 -5.44
N LYS A 147 -9.81 -22.82 -5.21
CA LYS A 147 -11.02 -22.87 -6.02
C LYS A 147 -12.13 -22.11 -5.32
N THR A 148 -12.62 -21.06 -5.97
CA THR A 148 -13.76 -20.28 -5.47
C THR A 148 -15.06 -20.76 -6.11
N VAL A 149 -16.18 -20.61 -5.39
CA VAL A 149 -17.52 -20.87 -5.94
C VAL A 149 -17.94 -19.84 -6.99
N GLN A 150 -17.41 -18.62 -6.92
CA GLN A 150 -17.56 -17.60 -7.95
C GLN A 150 -16.49 -17.75 -9.05
N SER A 151 -16.84 -17.40 -10.29
CA SER A 151 -15.87 -17.31 -11.38
C SER A 151 -14.89 -16.17 -11.11
N LEU A 152 -13.60 -16.42 -11.30
CA LEU A 152 -12.53 -15.42 -11.21
C LEU A 152 -12.09 -14.91 -12.58
N GLN A 153 -12.92 -15.08 -13.62
CA GLN A 153 -12.73 -14.43 -14.92
C GLN A 153 -12.94 -12.92 -14.76
N ASN A 154 -12.25 -12.13 -15.58
CA ASN A 154 -12.37 -10.66 -15.61
C ASN A 154 -12.03 -9.92 -14.31
N VAL A 155 -11.39 -10.59 -13.35
CA VAL A 155 -10.95 -9.95 -12.11
C VAL A 155 -9.73 -9.09 -12.41
N GLU A 156 -9.84 -7.80 -12.13
CA GLU A 156 -8.76 -6.83 -12.34
C GLU A 156 -7.80 -6.80 -11.14
N HIS A 157 -8.34 -6.88 -9.92
CA HIS A 157 -7.56 -6.80 -8.70
C HIS A 157 -8.11 -7.69 -7.59
N MET A 158 -7.19 -8.14 -6.74
CA MET A 158 -7.40 -8.98 -5.57
C MET A 158 -6.65 -8.34 -4.41
N THR A 159 -7.22 -8.41 -3.20
CA THR A 159 -6.50 -8.13 -1.96
C THR A 159 -6.93 -9.10 -0.86
N ILE A 160 -6.05 -9.32 0.10
CA ILE A 160 -6.26 -10.24 1.22
C ILE A 160 -6.48 -9.40 2.48
N ASP A 161 -7.57 -9.69 3.18
CA ASP A 161 -7.71 -9.26 4.57
C ASP A 161 -6.82 -10.17 5.42
N TRP A 162 -5.71 -9.62 5.92
CA TRP A 162 -4.75 -10.38 6.72
C TRP A 162 -5.27 -10.76 8.12
N LEU A 163 -6.37 -10.17 8.60
CA LEU A 163 -6.96 -10.52 9.89
C LEU A 163 -7.83 -11.77 9.76
N THR A 164 -8.64 -11.86 8.69
CA THR A 164 -9.58 -12.98 8.49
C THR A 164 -9.10 -14.03 7.50
N GLY A 165 -8.16 -13.67 6.62
CA GLY A 165 -7.73 -14.47 5.48
C GLY A 165 -8.72 -14.46 4.31
N ASN A 166 -9.72 -13.57 4.31
CA ASN A 166 -10.68 -13.46 3.22
C ASN A 166 -10.07 -12.78 1.99
N PHE A 167 -10.52 -13.17 0.81
CA PHE A 167 -10.10 -12.59 -0.47
C PHE A 167 -11.17 -11.65 -0.99
N TYR A 168 -10.77 -10.42 -1.32
CA TYR A 168 -11.63 -9.43 -1.95
C TYR A 168 -11.21 -9.28 -3.41
N PHE A 169 -12.19 -9.26 -4.31
CA PHE A 169 -11.98 -9.23 -5.75
C PHE A 169 -12.75 -8.08 -6.39
N VAL A 170 -12.11 -7.47 -7.38
CA VAL A 170 -12.68 -6.46 -8.26
C VAL A 170 -12.91 -7.08 -9.63
N ASP A 171 -14.18 -7.29 -9.99
CA ASP A 171 -14.57 -7.77 -11.32
C ASP A 171 -14.90 -6.59 -12.21
N ARG A 172 -14.11 -6.44 -13.29
CA ARG A 172 -14.22 -5.30 -14.23
C ARG A 172 -15.40 -5.45 -15.19
N VAL A 173 -15.79 -6.67 -15.54
CA VAL A 173 -16.83 -6.89 -16.56
C VAL A 173 -18.21 -6.87 -15.93
N SER A 174 -18.32 -7.40 -14.71
CA SER A 174 -19.58 -7.38 -13.95
C SER A 174 -19.73 -6.12 -13.09
N ASP A 175 -18.76 -5.18 -13.15
CA ASP A 175 -18.70 -3.96 -12.35
C ASP A 175 -19.07 -4.19 -10.88
N ARG A 176 -18.43 -5.17 -10.23
CA ARG A 176 -18.74 -5.55 -8.85
C ARG A 176 -17.50 -5.83 -8.02
N ILE A 177 -17.64 -5.66 -6.72
CA ILE A 177 -16.68 -6.08 -5.70
C ILE A 177 -17.33 -7.20 -4.91
N PHE A 178 -16.64 -8.33 -4.78
CA PHE A 178 -17.11 -9.48 -4.02
C PHE A 178 -16.01 -10.04 -3.14
N VAL A 179 -16.41 -10.66 -2.05
CA VAL A 179 -15.52 -11.30 -1.08
C VAL A 179 -15.75 -12.80 -1.11
N CYS A 180 -14.69 -13.57 -0.97
CA CYS A 180 -14.74 -15.00 -0.66
C CYS A 180 -13.99 -15.27 0.64
N ASN A 181 -14.42 -16.26 1.40
CA ASN A 181 -13.67 -16.69 2.56
C ASN A 181 -12.32 -17.35 2.18
N ARG A 182 -11.45 -17.59 3.16
CA ARG A 182 -10.11 -18.20 2.95
C ARG A 182 -10.15 -19.53 2.18
N VAL A 183 -11.25 -20.29 2.28
CA VAL A 183 -11.40 -21.60 1.61
C VAL A 183 -11.91 -21.44 0.17
N GLY A 184 -12.66 -20.38 -0.11
CA GLY A 184 -13.29 -20.10 -1.40
C GLY A 184 -14.69 -20.72 -1.56
N ASP A 185 -15.23 -21.41 -0.56
CA ASP A 185 -16.53 -22.09 -0.63
C ASP A 185 -17.72 -21.15 -0.39
N THR A 186 -17.47 -19.99 0.22
CA THR A 186 -18.49 -18.98 0.51
C THR A 186 -18.05 -17.66 -0.09
N CYS A 187 -18.87 -17.10 -0.99
CA CYS A 187 -18.61 -15.81 -1.61
C CYS A 187 -19.87 -14.93 -1.64
N VAL A 188 -19.70 -13.64 -1.42
CA VAL A 188 -20.79 -12.65 -1.37
C VAL A 188 -20.38 -11.39 -2.14
N THR A 189 -21.27 -10.86 -2.97
CA THR A 189 -21.09 -9.54 -3.61
C THR A 189 -21.42 -8.45 -2.58
N ILE A 190 -20.47 -7.54 -2.38
CA ILE A 190 -20.57 -6.48 -1.37
C ILE A 190 -20.87 -5.11 -1.98
N ILE A 191 -20.46 -4.88 -3.23
CA ILE A 191 -20.76 -3.65 -3.98
C ILE A 191 -21.03 -4.05 -5.43
N ASP A 192 -22.18 -3.66 -5.97
CA ASP A 192 -22.59 -3.88 -7.37
C ASP A 192 -23.40 -2.71 -7.94
N LEU A 193 -23.54 -1.62 -7.19
CA LEU A 193 -24.24 -0.40 -7.60
C LEU A 193 -23.23 0.73 -7.81
N ASP A 194 -23.46 1.53 -8.85
CA ASP A 194 -22.68 2.74 -9.18
C ASP A 194 -21.17 2.52 -9.35
N LEU A 195 -20.75 1.30 -9.70
CA LEU A 195 -19.39 0.99 -10.09
C LEU A 195 -19.24 1.11 -11.61
N THR A 196 -18.20 1.81 -12.06
CA THR A 196 -17.85 1.90 -13.47
C THR A 196 -16.36 1.67 -13.66
N ASN A 197 -15.97 0.56 -14.31
CA ASN A 197 -14.58 0.19 -14.58
C ASN A 197 -13.68 0.21 -13.33
N PRO A 198 -14.06 -0.52 -12.26
CA PRO A 198 -13.28 -0.55 -11.03
C PRO A 198 -11.89 -1.18 -11.29
N LYS A 199 -10.87 -0.65 -10.61
CA LYS A 199 -9.46 -1.01 -10.85
C LYS A 199 -8.79 -1.65 -9.65
N GLY A 200 -8.40 -0.83 -8.67
CA GLY A 200 -7.69 -1.28 -7.47
C GLY A 200 -8.60 -1.30 -6.26
N ILE A 201 -8.25 -2.16 -5.30
CA ILE A 201 -8.86 -2.21 -3.98
C ILE A 201 -7.74 -2.47 -2.96
N ALA A 202 -7.86 -1.83 -1.80
CA ALA A 202 -7.06 -2.13 -0.61
C ALA A 202 -8.02 -2.20 0.58
N VAL A 203 -7.71 -3.04 1.55
CA VAL A 203 -8.52 -3.24 2.76
C VAL A 203 -7.79 -2.69 3.98
N ASP A 204 -8.55 -2.08 4.88
CA ASP A 204 -8.12 -1.77 6.25
C ASP A 204 -8.95 -2.62 7.22
N PRO A 205 -8.44 -3.79 7.65
CA PRO A 205 -9.16 -4.72 8.52
C PRO A 205 -9.28 -4.28 9.98
N LEU A 206 -8.61 -3.18 10.39
CA LEU A 206 -8.58 -2.73 11.78
C LEU A 206 -9.53 -1.57 12.08
N MET A 207 -10.19 -1.01 11.06
CA MET A 207 -11.21 0.03 11.20
C MET A 207 -12.60 -0.54 11.52
#